data_AF-A0A9E4BDM6-F1
#
_entry.id   AF-A0A9E4BDM6-F1
#
_cell.length_a   1.000
_cell.length_b   1.000
_cell.length_c   1.000
_cell.angle_alpha   90.00
_cell.angle_beta   90.00
_cell.angle_gamma   90.00
#
_symmetry.space_group_name_H-M   'P 1'
#
loop_
_entity.id
_entity.type
_entity.pdbx_description
1 polymer ?
#
loop_
_entity_poly.entity_id
_entity_poly.type
_entity_poly.pdbx_seq_one_letter_code
_entity_poly.pdbx_strand_id
1 'polypeptide(L)' 'MCGIIRSTDKPCIAFKVLAAGRAINSKNQIREEFTFTLKNIKPTDVLLVGMYQKFNDQLGENAAMIAELCQE' A
#
# COMPACT_ATOMS: atom_id res chain seq x y z
N MET A 1 -4.37 9.60 11.49
CA MET A 1 -3.06 8.99 11.80
C MET A 1 -1.95 9.48 10.86
N CYS A 2 -2.14 9.42 9.53
CA CYS A 2 -1.08 9.77 8.56
C CYS A 2 -0.71 11.26 8.40
N GLY A 3 -1.31 12.17 9.17
CA GLY A 3 -1.12 13.62 9.00
C GLY A 3 0.34 14.07 9.06
N ILE A 4 1.15 13.41 9.89
CA ILE A 4 2.59 13.72 10.02
C ILE A 4 3.37 13.45 8.73
N ILE A 5 3.02 12.40 7.99
CA ILE A 5 3.70 12.00 6.74
C ILE A 5 3.68 13.15 5.72
N ARG A 6 2.52 13.81 5.59
CA ARG A 6 2.34 14.97 4.70
C ARG A 6 2.95 16.27 5.23
N SER A 7 3.11 16.40 6.55
CA SER A 7 3.64 17.62 7.18
C SER A 7 5.16 17.74 7.17
N THR A 8 5.89 16.64 6.93
CA THR A 8 7.35 16.64 6.87
C THR A 8 7.85 16.76 5.44
N ASP A 9 8.94 17.49 5.22
CA ASP A 9 9.58 17.62 3.89
C ASP A 9 10.37 16.37 3.49
N LYS A 10 10.71 15.50 4.46
CA LYS A 10 11.49 14.28 4.19
C LYS A 10 10.61 13.21 3.53
N PRO A 11 11.12 12.46 2.53
CA PRO A 11 10.46 11.25 2.06
C PRO A 11 10.25 10.25 3.19
N CYS A 12 9.09 9.63 3.20
CA CYS A 12 8.67 8.63 4.19
C CYS A 12 8.50 7.25 3.53
N ILE A 13 8.71 6.20 4.33
CA ILE A 13 8.36 4.83 3.93
C ILE A 13 7.13 4.42 4.73
N ALA A 14 5.99 4.25 4.06
CA ALA A 14 4.77 3.70 4.65
C ALA A 14 4.84 2.18 4.64
N PHE A 15 5.01 1.59 5.82
CA PHE A 15 5.20 0.14 6.00
C PHE A 15 4.06 -0.47 6.83
N LYS A 16 3.89 -1.80 6.73
CA LYS A 16 2.84 -2.59 7.42
C LYS A 16 1.41 -2.18 7.07
N VAL A 17 1.21 -1.70 5.84
CA VAL A 17 -0.08 -1.24 5.31
C VAL A 17 -1.17 -2.31 5.30
N LEU A 18 -0.81 -3.59 5.17
CA LEU A 18 -1.75 -4.73 5.25
C LEU A 18 -1.89 -5.32 6.66
N ALA A 19 -1.58 -4.54 7.70
CA ALA A 19 -1.69 -4.92 9.11
C ALA A 19 -1.06 -6.28 9.46
N ALA A 20 0.13 -6.58 8.90
CA ALA A 20 0.80 -7.88 9.05
C ALA A 20 -0.08 -9.09 8.72
N GLY A 21 -0.90 -8.99 7.67
CA GLY A 21 -1.78 -10.04 7.19
C GLY A 21 -3.14 -10.10 7.89
N ARG A 22 -3.50 -9.10 8.70
CA ARG A 22 -4.85 -9.00 9.31
C ARG A 22 -5.86 -8.29 8.41
N ALA A 23 -5.39 -7.57 7.39
CA ALA A 23 -6.21 -6.82 6.43
C ALA A 23 -6.09 -7.38 5.00
N ILE A 24 -6.16 -8.71 4.85
CA ILE A 24 -6.03 -9.41 3.56
C ILE A 24 -7.14 -10.42 3.31
N ASN A 25 -8.30 -10.27 3.95
CA ASN A 25 -9.39 -11.25 3.86
C ASN A 25 -10.04 -11.29 2.46
N SER A 26 -9.84 -10.26 1.64
CA SER A 26 -10.32 -10.20 0.25
C SER A 26 -9.46 -9.26 -0.60
N LYS A 27 -9.54 -9.39 -1.93
CA LYS A 27 -8.90 -8.45 -2.88
C LYS A 27 -9.41 -7.02 -2.69
N ASN A 28 -10.69 -6.85 -2.35
CA ASN A 28 -11.27 -5.53 -2.08
C ASN A 28 -10.67 -4.89 -0.83
N GLN A 29 -10.48 -5.67 0.25
CA GLN A 29 -9.84 -5.15 1.46
C GLN A 29 -8.41 -4.70 1.17
N ILE A 30 -7.64 -5.49 0.40
CA ILE A 30 -6.28 -5.11 -0.01
C ILE A 30 -6.31 -3.80 -0.83
N ARG A 31 -7.26 -3.66 -1.77
CA ARG A 31 -7.43 -2.43 -2.55
C ARG A 31 -7.75 -1.23 -1.68
N GLU A 32 -8.61 -1.39 -0.68
CA GLU A 32 -8.97 -0.34 0.28
C GLU A 32 -7.76 0.12 1.08
N GLU A 33 -6.92 -0.81 1.58
CA GLU A 33 -5.70 -0.47 2.33
C GLU A 33 -4.65 0.24 1.47
N PHE A 34 -4.46 -0.20 0.21
CA PHE A 34 -3.60 0.48 -0.75
C PHE A 34 -4.13 1.87 -1.10
N THR A 35 -5.42 1.99 -1.40
CA THR A 35 -6.08 3.27 -1.69
C THR A 35 -5.95 4.24 -0.52
N PHE A 36 -6.21 3.76 0.69
CA PHE A 36 -6.05 4.56 1.91
C PHE A 36 -4.62 5.06 2.05
N THR A 37 -3.63 4.19 1.84
CA THR A 37 -2.23 4.59 1.98
C THR A 37 -1.82 5.58 0.90
N LEU A 38 -2.10 5.31 -0.38
CA LEU A 38 -1.75 6.17 -1.51
C LEU A 38 -2.37 7.58 -1.36
N LYS A 39 -3.62 7.68 -0.91
CA LYS A 39 -4.28 8.97 -0.62
C LYS A 39 -3.68 9.71 0.58
N ASN A 40 -2.87 9.04 1.40
CA ASN A 40 -2.36 9.59 2.64
C ASN A 40 -0.84 9.81 2.71
N ILE A 41 -0.10 9.39 1.69
CA ILE A 41 1.32 9.66 1.53
C ILE A 41 1.56 10.72 0.45
N LYS A 42 2.80 11.18 0.29
CA LYS A 42 3.21 12.09 -0.78
C LYS A 42 3.63 11.28 -2.02
N PRO A 43 3.61 11.87 -3.24
CA PRO A 43 4.11 11.21 -4.45
C PRO A 43 5.60 10.80 -4.38
N THR A 44 6.38 11.42 -3.49
CA THR A 44 7.80 11.11 -3.27
C THR A 44 8.03 10.05 -2.19
N ASP A 45 6.98 9.57 -1.54
CA ASP A 45 7.05 8.55 -0.50
C ASP A 45 7.02 7.13 -1.08
N VAL A 46 7.45 6.16 -0.28
CA VAL A 46 7.46 4.74 -0.64
C VAL A 46 6.30 4.00 0.04
N LEU A 47 5.50 3.28 -0.74
CA LEU A 47 4.57 2.26 -0.24
C LEU A 47 5.31 0.91 -0.14
N LEU A 48 5.60 0.45 1.08
CA LEU A 48 6.29 -0.81 1.31
C LEU A 48 5.29 -1.92 1.64
N VAL A 49 5.17 -2.87 0.71
CA VAL A 49 4.25 -4.01 0.80
C VAL A 49 5.03 -5.31 1.05
N GLY A 50 4.73 -5.96 2.18
CA GLY A 50 5.21 -7.31 2.45
C GLY A 50 4.24 -8.35 1.87
N MET A 51 4.78 -9.41 1.30
CA MET A 51 4.01 -10.45 0.61
C MET A 51 4.60 -11.85 0.81
N TYR A 52 3.79 -12.89 0.60
CA TYR A 52 4.16 -14.30 0.73
C TYR A 52 3.77 -15.09 -0.52
N GLN A 53 4.73 -15.30 -1.42
CA GLN A 53 4.49 -15.82 -2.77
C GLN A 53 4.32 -17.36 -2.86
N LYS A 54 4.22 -18.09 -1.72
CA LYS A 54 4.15 -19.56 -1.75
C LYS A 54 2.88 -20.08 -2.46
N PHE A 55 1.77 -19.34 -2.39
CA PHE A 55 0.46 -19.81 -2.84
C PHE A 55 -0.08 -19.09 -4.06
N ASN A 56 0.46 -17.90 -4.38
CA ASN A 56 0.03 -17.06 -5.50
C ASN A 56 1.09 -16.02 -5.85
N ASP A 57 0.99 -15.45 -7.05
CA ASP A 57 1.81 -14.34 -7.52
C ASP A 57 1.38 -13.01 -6.89
N GLN A 58 1.60 -12.88 -5.58
CA GLN A 58 1.28 -11.66 -4.84
C GLN A 58 2.09 -10.47 -5.35
N LEU A 59 3.26 -10.68 -5.96
CA LEU A 59 4.04 -9.59 -6.53
C LEU A 59 3.32 -9.00 -7.74
N GLY A 60 2.96 -9.83 -8.72
CA GLY A 60 2.22 -9.41 -9.90
C GLY A 60 0.85 -8.84 -9.55
N GLU A 61 0.09 -9.51 -8.66
CA GLU A 61 -1.23 -9.04 -8.24
C GLU A 61 -1.18 -7.67 -7.54
N ASN A 62 -0.23 -7.47 -6.62
CA ASN A 62 -0.08 -6.18 -5.93
C ASN A 62 0.42 -5.10 -6.90
N ALA A 63 1.38 -5.41 -7.77
CA ALA A 63 1.93 -4.45 -8.73
C ALA A 63 0.86 -3.98 -9.72
N ALA A 64 0.05 -4.88 -10.26
CA ALA A 64 -1.05 -4.54 -11.16
C ALA A 64 -2.09 -3.66 -10.49
N MET A 65 -2.49 -4.00 -9.26
CA MET A 65 -3.45 -3.21 -8.48
C MET A 65 -2.92 -1.80 -8.17
N ILE A 66 -1.66 -1.67 -7.78
CA ILE A 66 -1.05 -0.35 -7.51
C ILE A 66 -0.94 0.47 -8.81
N ALA A 67 -0.57 -0.15 -9.93
CA ALA A 67 -0.49 0.53 -11.22
C ALA A 67 -1.85 1.08 -11.66
N GLU A 68 -2.92 0.32 -11.46
CA GLU A 68 -4.30 0.77 -11.70
C GLU A 68 -4.67 1.94 -10.79
N LEU A 69 -4.45 1.82 -9.48
CA LEU A 69 -4.77 2.87 -8.50
C LEU A 69 -4.00 4.17 -8.70
N CYS A 70 -2.79 4.12 -9.28
CA CYS A 70 -2.00 5.31 -9.60
C CYS A 70 -2.44 6.01 -10.90
N GLN A 71 -3.34 5.40 -11.68
CA GLN A 71 -3.94 5.99 -12.88
C GLN A 71 -5.31 6.64 -12.63
N GLU A 72 -5.93 6.36 -11.47
CA GLU A 72 -7.17 6.99 -10.99
C GLU A 72 -6.93 8.39 -10.40
#